data_AF-A0A3P7MFL1-F1
#
_entry.id   AF-A0A3P7MFL1-F1
#
_cell.length_a   1.000
_cell.length_b   1.000
_cell.length_c   1.000
_cell.angle_alpha   90.00
_cell.angle_beta   90.00
_cell.angle_gamma   90.00
#
_symmetry.space_group_name_H-M   'P 1'
#
loop_
_entity.id
_entity.type
_entity.pdbx_description
1 polymer ?
#
loop_
_entity_poly.entity_id
_entity_poly.type
_entity_poly.pdbx_seq_one_letter_code
_entity_poly.pdbx_strand_id
1 'polypeptide(L)'
;MGDFAVGMFFVPDKDKLEGVMQNFEHYASLCECKVLFWRLADVNNAHIGPVAASAEPLVVQQVWTASPNKTAVYTGTNMSPDDTGLISID
;
A
#
# COMPACT_ATOMS: atom_id res chain seq x y z
N MET A 1 -12.71 -18.29 8.14
CA MET A 1 -12.02 -17.59 7.05
C MET A 1 -11.29 -16.43 7.71
N GLY A 2 -9.98 -16.30 7.52
CA GLY A 2 -9.20 -15.23 8.15
C GLY A 2 -9.48 -13.87 7.50
N ASP A 3 -9.16 -12.79 8.20
CA ASP A 3 -9.25 -11.43 7.67
C ASP A 3 -8.07 -11.15 6.75
N PHE A 4 -8.37 -10.89 5.48
CA PHE A 4 -7.38 -10.49 4.48
C PHE A 4 -7.45 -8.99 4.26
N ALA A 5 -6.29 -8.36 4.15
CA ALA A 5 -6.15 -6.95 3.80
C ALA A 5 -5.44 -6.81 2.46
N VAL A 6 -5.75 -5.73 1.75
CA VAL A 6 -5.14 -5.39 0.47
C VAL A 6 -4.60 -3.97 0.53
N GLY A 7 -3.33 -3.78 0.17
CA GLY A 7 -2.71 -2.48 -0.03
C GLY A 7 -2.48 -2.20 -1.51
N MET A 8 -2.49 -0.93 -1.87
CA MET A 8 -2.17 -0.44 -3.22
C MET A 8 -0.91 0.43 -3.15
N PHE A 9 0.10 0.09 -3.94
CA PHE A 9 1.36 0.80 -4.04
C PHE A 9 1.48 1.46 -5.40
N PHE A 10 1.89 2.72 -5.40
CA PHE A 10 2.24 3.48 -6.60
C PHE A 10 3.75 3.67 -6.59
N VAL A 11 4.45 2.92 -7.45
CA VAL A 11 5.92 2.94 -7.50
C VAL A 11 6.34 3.74 -8.74
N PRO A 12 6.84 4.98 -8.59
CA PRO A 12 7.16 5.84 -9.74
C PRO A 12 8.35 5.35 -10.56
N ASP A 13 9.21 4.51 -9.98
CA ASP A 13 10.42 3.98 -10.60
C ASP A 13 10.43 2.45 -10.47
N LYS A 14 10.34 1.75 -11.60
CA LYS A 14 10.23 0.28 -11.64
C LYS A 14 11.45 -0.40 -11.03
N ASP A 15 12.62 0.21 -11.12
CA ASP A 15 13.87 -0.35 -10.59
C ASP A 15 13.87 -0.36 -9.05
N LYS A 16 12.99 0.42 -8.41
CA LYS A 16 12.83 0.46 -6.94
C LYS A 16 11.79 -0.52 -6.41
N LEU A 17 11.06 -1.22 -7.29
CA LEU A 17 9.95 -2.09 -6.88
C LEU A 17 10.39 -3.14 -5.85
N GLU A 18 11.50 -3.83 -6.12
CA GLU A 18 12.00 -4.88 -5.24
C GLU A 18 12.32 -4.34 -3.84
N GLY A 19 12.96 -3.17 -3.76
CA GLY A 19 13.26 -2.51 -2.48
C GLY A 19 11.99 -2.09 -1.73
N VAL A 20 10.96 -1.61 -2.43
CA VAL A 20 9.65 -1.29 -1.83
C VAL A 20 8.99 -2.55 -1.27
N MET A 21 9.00 -3.64 -2.03
CA MET A 21 8.43 -4.93 -1.61
C MET A 21 9.14 -5.48 -0.37
N GLN A 22 10.48 -5.49 -0.37
CA GLN A 22 11.29 -5.95 0.76
C GLN A 22 11.08 -5.09 2.01
N ASN A 23 11.05 -3.76 1.86
CA ASN A 23 10.82 -2.84 2.97
C ASN A 23 9.44 -3.07 3.58
N PHE A 24 8.40 -3.22 2.76
CA PHE A 24 7.08 -3.49 3.29
C PHE A 24 7.02 -4.87 3.97
N GLU A 25 7.60 -5.91 3.37
CA GLU A 25 7.65 -7.24 4.00
C GLU A 25 8.32 -7.20 5.38
N HIS A 26 9.37 -6.38 5.52
CA HIS A 26 10.00 -6.11 6.80
C HIS A 26 9.02 -5.46 7.80
N TYR A 27 8.33 -4.38 7.41
CA TYR A 27 7.35 -3.73 8.29
C TYR A 27 6.16 -4.64 8.63
N ALA A 28 5.65 -5.40 7.67
CA ALA A 28 4.58 -6.36 7.87
C ALA A 28 4.99 -7.41 8.92
N SER A 29 6.22 -7.92 8.82
CA SER A 29 6.79 -8.84 9.80
C SER A 29 6.83 -8.24 11.21
N LEU A 30 7.26 -6.98 11.34
CA LEU A 30 7.26 -6.26 12.63
C LEU A 30 5.84 -6.09 13.22
N CYS A 31 4.83 -6.00 12.35
CA CYS A 31 3.42 -5.93 12.73
C CYS A 31 2.75 -7.31 12.90
N GLU A 32 3.52 -8.40 12.89
CA GLU A 32 3.00 -9.78 12.93
C GLU A 32 2.04 -10.09 11.76
N CYS A 33 2.18 -9.39 10.64
CA CYS A 33 1.46 -9.62 9.40
C CYS A 33 2.29 -10.47 8.44
N LYS A 34 1.62 -11.33 7.67
CA LYS A 34 2.23 -12.12 6.61
C LYS A 34 1.76 -11.64 5.25
N VAL A 35 2.72 -11.23 4.42
CA VAL A 35 2.48 -10.96 2.99
C VAL A 35 2.25 -12.30 2.28
N LEU A 36 1.15 -12.39 1.54
CA LEU A 36 0.77 -13.61 0.85
C LEU A 36 1.26 -13.59 -0.59
N PHE A 37 0.97 -12.51 -1.31
CA PHE A 37 1.42 -12.32 -2.68
C PHE A 37 1.32 -10.85 -3.10
N TRP A 38 2.04 -10.56 -4.19
CA TRP A 38 2.03 -9.29 -4.90
C TRP A 38 1.38 -9.50 -6.27
N ARG A 39 0.62 -8.51 -6.72
CA ARG A 39 -0.08 -8.54 -8.01
C ARG A 39 0.13 -7.21 -8.71
N LEU A 40 0.59 -7.24 -9.95
CA LEU A 40 0.58 -6.05 -10.79
C LEU A 40 -0.88 -5.67 -11.11
N ALA A 41 -1.25 -4.41 -10.91
CA ALA A 41 -2.57 -3.95 -11.30
C ALA A 41 -2.66 -3.83 -12.83
N ASP A 42 -3.79 -4.25 -13.37
CA ASP A 42 -4.09 -4.10 -14.79
C ASP A 42 -4.64 -2.68 -15.01
N VAL A 43 -3.80 -1.79 -15.52
CA VAL A 43 -4.14 -0.38 -15.74
C VAL A 43 -4.19 -0.13 -17.25
N ASN A 44 -5.35 0.29 -17.75
CA ASN A 44 -5.50 0.68 -19.15
C ASN A 44 -5.16 2.16 -19.33
N ASN A 45 -3.95 2.42 -19.81
CA ASN A 45 -3.43 3.77 -20.01
C ASN A 45 -3.76 4.36 -21.38
N ALA A 46 -4.65 3.74 -22.18
CA ALA A 46 -5.06 4.30 -23.45
C ALA A 46 -5.87 5.61 -23.31
N HIS A 47 -6.33 5.93 -22.10
CA HIS A 47 -7.25 7.04 -21.83
C HIS A 47 -6.64 8.17 -20.98
N ILE A 48 -5.35 8.10 -20.64
CA ILE A 48 -4.69 9.14 -19.84
C ILE A 48 -4.06 10.20 -20.74
N GLY A 49 -4.13 11.47 -20.31
CA GLY A 49 -3.52 12.58 -21.04
C GLY A 49 -1.98 12.52 -21.05
N PRO A 50 -1.29 13.23 -21.96
CA PRO A 50 0.16 13.12 -22.16
C PRO A 50 1.00 13.39 -20.91
N VAL A 51 0.56 14.32 -20.07
CA VAL A 51 1.21 14.67 -18.80
C VAL A 51 1.09 13.55 -17.77
N ALA A 52 -0.08 12.92 -17.67
CA ALA A 52 -0.31 11.79 -16.76
C ALA A 52 0.44 10.52 -17.21
N ALA A 53 0.54 10.29 -18.51
CA ALA A 53 1.33 9.20 -19.08
C ALA A 53 2.84 9.36 -18.82
N SER A 54 3.34 10.60 -18.81
CA SER A 54 4.77 10.87 -18.62
C SER A 54 5.30 10.56 -17.21
N ALA A 55 4.42 10.47 -16.22
CA ALA A 55 4.76 10.26 -14.81
C ALA A 55 4.02 9.03 -14.25
N GLU A 56 3.66 8.08 -15.11
CA GLU A 56 2.86 6.93 -14.71
C GLU A 56 3.64 6.00 -13.76
N PRO A 57 3.12 5.76 -12.53
CA PRO A 57 3.75 4.82 -11.62
C PRO A 57 3.37 3.38 -11.96
N LEU A 58 4.24 2.45 -11.63
CA LEU A 58 3.90 1.03 -11.56
C LEU A 58 2.95 0.80 -10.38
N VAL A 59 1.74 0.34 -10.68
CA VAL A 59 0.72 0.07 -9.66
C VAL A 59 0.76 -1.39 -9.25
N VAL A 60 1.02 -1.65 -7.96
CA VAL A 60 1.12 -3.00 -7.41
C VAL A 60 0.16 -3.17 -6.23
N GLN A 61 -0.63 -4.23 -6.27
CA GLN A 61 -1.50 -4.66 -5.20
C GLN A 61 -0.78 -5.69 -4.33
N GLN A 62 -0.92 -5.54 -3.03
CA GLN A 62 -0.36 -6.45 -2.05
C GLN A 62 -1.47 -7.04 -1.21
N VAL A 63 -1.44 -8.35 -0.99
CA VAL A 63 -2.39 -9.03 -0.10
C VAL A 63 -1.65 -9.57 1.11
N TRP A 64 -2.16 -9.29 2.31
CA TRP A 64 -1.61 -9.79 3.58
C TRP A 64 -2.69 -10.20 4.56
N THR A 65 -2.28 -10.96 5.58
CA THR A 65 -3.12 -11.38 6.71
C THR A 65 -2.41 -11.05 8.01
N ALA A 66 -3.17 -10.69 9.04
CA ALA A 66 -2.64 -10.68 10.40
C ALA A 66 -2.37 -12.13 10.86
N SER A 67 -1.36 -12.34 11.69
CA SER A 67 -1.16 -13.63 12.34
C SER A 67 -2.29 -13.91 13.33
N PRO A 68 -2.80 -15.15 13.42
CA PRO A 68 -3.97 -15.48 14.24
C PRO A 68 -3.77 -15.33 15.76
N ASN A 69 -2.55 -15.01 16.22
CA ASN A 69 -2.20 -15.00 17.65
C ASN A 69 -2.37 -13.65 18.36
N LYS A 70 -2.81 -12.59 17.67
CA LYS A 70 -3.24 -11.34 18.30
C LYS A 70 -4.48 -10.81 17.59
N THR A 71 -5.58 -10.73 18.33
CA THR A 71 -6.69 -9.83 18.00
C THR A 71 -6.11 -8.42 17.93
N ALA A 72 -5.92 -7.89 16.72
CA ALA A 72 -5.63 -6.48 16.55
C ALA A 72 -6.85 -5.72 17.09
N VAL A 73 -6.74 -5.20 18.31
CA VAL A 73 -7.72 -4.25 18.83
C VAL A 73 -7.52 -2.98 18.01
N TYR A 74 -8.28 -2.86 16.93
CA TYR A 74 -8.41 -1.62 16.19
C TYR A 74 -9.22 -0.66 17.07
N THR A 75 -8.56 0.05 17.98
CA THR A 75 -9.18 1.22 18.63
C THR A 75 -9.26 2.31 17.59
N GLY A 76 -10.32 2.27 16.79
CA GLY A 76 -10.73 3.42 15.97
C GLY A 76 -11.09 4.57 16.90
N THR A 77 -10.12 5.40 17.26
CA THR A 77 -10.44 6.79 17.58
C THR A 77 -10.86 7.42 16.27
N ASN A 78 -12.17 7.66 16.16
CA ASN A 78 -12.81 8.43 15.10
C ASN A 78 -11.93 9.63 14.71
N MET A 79 -11.24 9.55 13.58
CA MET A 79 -10.73 10.74 12.93
C MET A 79 -11.95 11.48 12.38
N SER A 80 -12.25 12.64 12.97
CA SER A 80 -13.22 13.58 12.44
C SER A 80 -12.80 13.96 11.01
N PRO A 81 -13.73 14.21 10.08
CA PRO A 81 -13.40 14.60 8.69
C PRO A 81 -12.65 15.92 8.53
N ASP A 82 -12.26 16.58 9.63
CA ASP A 82 -11.88 18.00 9.65
C ASP A 82 -10.38 18.23 9.84
N ASP A 83 -9.59 17.18 10.11
CA ASP A 83 -8.13 17.29 10.26
C ASP A 83 -7.41 17.15 8.90
N THR A 84 -7.72 18.05 7.96
CA THR A 84 -6.77 18.38 6.88
C THR A 84 -5.65 19.24 7.44
N GLY A 85 -4.77 18.63 8.24
CA GLY A 85 -3.51 19.22 8.67
C GLY A 85 -2.51 19.21 7.52
N LEU A 86 -2.35 20.34 6.85
CA LEU A 86 -1.21 20.63 5.97
C LEU A 86 0.09 20.30 6.72
N ILE A 87 0.83 19.30 6.25
CA ILE A 87 2.18 19.04 6.74
C ILE A 87 3.07 20.12 6.11
N SER A 88 3.39 21.15 6.89
CA SER A 88 4.45 22.11 6.58
C SER A 88 5.79 21.40 6.66
N ILE A 89 6.60 21.52 5.62
CA ILE A 89 8.00 21.11 5.60
C ILE A 89 8.80 22.41 5.71
N ASP A 90 9.42 22.63 6.88
CA ASP A 90 10.59 23.52 6.99
C ASP A 90 11.86 22.70 6.72
#